data_AF-A0A3C1TCU3-F1
#
_entry.id   AF-A0A3C1TCU3-F1
#
_cell.length_a   1.000
_cell.length_b   1.000
_cell.length_c   1.000
_cell.angle_alpha   90.00
_cell.angle_beta   90.00
_cell.angle_gamma   90.00
#
_symmetry.space_group_name_H-M   'P 1'
#
loop_
_entity.id
_entity.type
_entity.pdbx_description
1 polymer ?
#
loop_
_entity_poly.entity_id
_entity_poly.type
_entity_poly.pdbx_seq_one_letter_code
_entity_poly.pdbx_strand_id
1 'polypeptide(L)'
;ESGHPSARLLLDVYHLFKGGSSLDTLKLVGKPGVEIFHINDYPANFPKETIVDADRVYPGDGIAPIGQILKTIKNPERPIVLSLEVFNKTYYAQDALEVAKMGLAKINKVIAGI
;
A
#
# COMPACT_ATOMS: atom_id res chain seq x y z
N GLU A 1 15.93 -17.04 -2.62
CA GLU A 1 14.86 -17.74 -1.87
C GLU A 1 15.38 -18.26 -0.54
N SER A 2 14.62 -18.07 0.55
CA SER A 2 15.02 -18.50 1.90
C SER A 2 14.62 -19.94 2.24
N GLY A 3 13.64 -20.53 1.54
CA GLY A 3 13.18 -21.91 1.77
C GLY A 3 12.41 -22.15 3.07
N HIS A 4 12.14 -21.11 3.87
CA HIS A 4 11.50 -21.26 5.18
C HIS A 4 9.96 -21.28 5.04
N PRO A 5 9.24 -22.25 5.64
CA PRO A 5 7.77 -22.37 5.49
C PRO A 5 6.98 -21.19 6.07
N SER A 6 7.58 -20.44 6.99
CA SER A 6 7.00 -19.22 7.56
C SER A 6 7.45 -17.93 6.85
N ALA A 7 8.21 -18.01 5.76
CA ALA A 7 8.56 -16.82 4.99
C ALA A 7 7.30 -16.18 4.39
N ARG A 8 7.20 -14.86 4.48
CA ARG A 8 6.09 -14.04 3.98
C ARG A 8 6.64 -12.88 3.17
N LEU A 9 5.76 -12.26 2.38
CA LEU A 9 6.06 -11.06 1.63
C LEU A 9 5.39 -9.86 2.30
N LEU A 10 6.19 -8.80 2.50
CA LEU A 10 5.68 -7.47 2.80
C LEU A 10 5.58 -6.72 1.47
N LEU A 11 4.36 -6.56 0.98
CA LEU A 11 4.10 -5.85 -0.27
C LEU A 11 3.62 -4.42 0.04
N ASP A 12 3.81 -3.54 -0.94
CA ASP A 12 3.58 -2.10 -0.81
C ASP A 12 3.00 -1.55 -2.12
N VAL A 13 1.94 -0.74 -2.03
CA VAL A 13 1.31 -0.05 -3.18
C VAL A 13 2.34 0.69 -4.04
N TYR A 14 3.20 1.50 -3.42
CA TYR A 14 4.23 2.28 -4.09
C TYR A 14 5.25 1.39 -4.79
N HIS A 15 5.72 0.31 -4.14
CA HIS A 15 6.72 -0.57 -4.74
C HIS A 15 6.16 -1.44 -5.87
N LEU A 16 4.88 -1.79 -5.85
CA LEU A 16 4.22 -2.44 -6.99
C LEU A 16 4.28 -1.53 -8.24
N PHE A 17 4.01 -0.24 -8.09
CA PHE A 17 4.11 0.74 -9.18
C PHE A 17 5.55 1.00 -9.62
N LYS A 18 6.43 1.37 -8.67
CA LYS A 18 7.84 1.68 -8.94
C LYS A 18 8.57 0.50 -9.59
N GLY A 19 8.31 -0.72 -9.11
CA GLY A 19 8.88 -1.94 -9.67
C GLY A 19 8.30 -2.35 -11.02
N GLY A 20 7.25 -1.67 -11.51
CA GLY A 20 6.56 -2.02 -12.75
C GLY A 20 5.89 -3.38 -12.70
N SER A 21 5.46 -3.83 -11.50
CA SER A 21 4.79 -5.11 -11.34
C SER A 21 3.37 -5.03 -11.91
N SER A 22 3.00 -5.98 -12.76
CA SER A 22 1.60 -6.09 -13.20
C SER A 22 0.73 -6.54 -12.02
N LEU A 23 -0.41 -5.88 -11.83
CA LEU A 23 -1.39 -6.31 -10.81
C LEU A 23 -1.90 -7.73 -11.05
N ASP A 24 -1.86 -8.21 -12.30
CA ASP A 24 -2.26 -9.57 -12.63
C ASP A 24 -1.36 -10.62 -12.00
N THR A 25 -0.11 -10.29 -11.65
CA THR A 25 0.79 -11.23 -10.97
C THR A 25 0.51 -11.31 -9.47
N LEU A 26 -0.22 -10.35 -8.90
CA LEU A 26 -0.50 -10.31 -7.47
C LEU A 26 -1.33 -11.52 -7.00
N LYS A 27 -2.17 -12.08 -7.89
CA LYS A 27 -2.92 -13.32 -7.63
C LYS A 27 -2.04 -14.57 -7.48
N LEU A 28 -0.78 -14.50 -7.93
CA LEU A 28 0.20 -15.58 -7.79
C LEU A 28 0.85 -15.57 -6.41
N VAL A 29 0.80 -14.43 -5.71
CA VAL A 29 1.16 -14.37 -4.30
C VAL A 29 0.05 -15.08 -3.54
N GLY A 30 0.29 -16.34 -3.16
CA GLY A 30 -0.71 -17.14 -2.46
C GLY A 30 -1.28 -16.39 -1.24
N LYS A 31 -2.57 -16.54 -0.98
CA LYS A 31 -3.28 -15.89 0.14
C LYS A 31 -2.58 -15.96 1.51
N PRO A 32 -1.87 -17.04 1.92
CA PRO A 32 -1.13 -17.05 3.18
C PRO A 32 0.22 -16.31 3.11
N GLY A 33 0.67 -15.89 1.92
CA GLY A 33 1.95 -15.24 1.70
C GLY A 33 1.99 -13.75 2.09
N VAL A 34 0.84 -13.12 2.29
CA VAL A 34 0.72 -11.70 2.70
C VAL A 34 -0.06 -11.62 4.01
N GLU A 35 0.58 -11.08 5.04
CA GLU A 35 -0.04 -10.86 6.35
C GLU A 35 -0.14 -9.37 6.70
N ILE A 36 0.84 -8.60 6.23
CA ILE A 36 0.90 -7.14 6.34
C ILE A 36 1.05 -6.58 4.94
N PHE A 37 0.36 -5.48 4.66
CA PHE A 37 0.44 -4.77 3.40
C PHE A 37 0.62 -3.28 3.67
N HIS A 38 1.67 -2.68 3.11
CA HIS A 38 1.87 -1.24 3.19
C HIS A 38 0.90 -0.53 2.25
N ILE A 39 0.12 0.37 2.82
CA ILE A 39 -0.85 1.17 2.10
C ILE A 39 -0.39 2.62 2.07
N ASN A 40 -0.38 3.17 0.87
CA ASN A 40 -0.05 4.55 0.54
C ASN A 40 -0.62 4.82 -0.85
N ASP A 41 -0.35 5.99 -1.40
CA ASP A 41 -0.71 6.35 -2.75
C ASP A 41 0.41 7.18 -3.39
N TYR A 42 0.29 7.43 -4.69
CA TYR A 42 1.25 8.21 -5.46
C TYR A 42 0.54 9.12 -6.48
N PRO A 43 1.06 10.33 -6.72
CA PRO A 43 0.42 11.28 -7.62
C PRO A 43 0.69 10.92 -9.09
N ALA A 44 -0.16 11.41 -9.99
CA ALA A 44 -0.12 11.07 -11.42
C ALA A 44 1.06 11.65 -12.20
N ASN A 45 1.74 12.65 -11.65
CA ASN A 45 2.74 13.45 -12.35
C ASN A 45 4.15 12.82 -12.35
N PHE A 46 4.36 11.73 -11.62
CA PHE A 46 5.65 11.05 -11.59
C PHE A 46 5.57 9.68 -12.26
N PRO A 47 6.31 9.43 -13.34
CA PRO A 47 6.48 8.08 -13.86
C PRO A 47 7.32 7.23 -12.90
N LYS A 48 7.24 5.90 -13.05
CA LYS A 48 7.90 4.94 -12.14
C LYS A 48 9.42 5.12 -12.05
N GLU A 49 10.04 5.66 -13.12
CA GLU A 49 11.47 5.89 -13.24
C GLU A 49 11.98 7.04 -12.35
N THR A 50 11.12 8.03 -12.04
CA THR A 50 11.53 9.25 -11.33
C THR A 50 10.89 9.42 -9.97
N ILE A 51 9.80 8.70 -9.69
CA ILE A 51 9.13 8.77 -8.39
C ILE A 51 10.05 8.30 -7.25
N VAL A 52 10.06 9.03 -6.14
CA VAL A 52 10.82 8.71 -4.92
C VAL A 52 9.90 8.50 -3.72
N ASP A 53 10.40 7.91 -2.65
CA ASP A 53 9.56 7.57 -1.47
C ASP A 53 8.91 8.82 -0.86
N ALA A 54 9.58 9.97 -0.95
CA ALA A 54 9.07 11.24 -0.46
C ALA A 54 7.83 11.74 -1.21
N ASP A 55 7.54 11.20 -2.40
CA ASP A 55 6.36 11.56 -3.21
C ASP A 55 5.10 10.78 -2.80
N ARG A 56 5.21 9.82 -1.88
CA ARG A 56 4.06 9.07 -1.38
C ARG A 56 3.07 10.02 -0.70
N VAL A 57 1.78 9.80 -0.95
CA VAL A 57 0.67 10.55 -0.35
C VAL A 57 -0.29 9.60 0.36
N TYR A 58 -1.29 10.15 1.05
CA TYR A 58 -2.30 9.32 1.71
C TYR A 58 -3.10 8.46 0.71
N PRO A 59 -3.54 7.26 1.12
CA PRO A 59 -4.46 6.43 0.34
C PRO A 59 -5.68 7.22 -0.15
N GLY A 60 -5.91 7.25 -1.47
CA GLY A 60 -7.03 7.93 -2.10
C GLY A 60 -6.76 9.39 -2.47
N ASP A 61 -5.56 9.91 -2.19
CA ASP A 61 -5.11 11.24 -2.68
C ASP A 61 -4.25 11.15 -3.95
N GLY A 62 -3.98 9.94 -4.44
CA GLY A 62 -3.26 9.69 -5.67
C GLY A 62 -4.07 8.89 -6.69
N ILE A 63 -3.36 8.15 -7.55
CA ILE A 63 -3.94 7.38 -8.66
C ILE A 63 -3.71 5.87 -8.53
N ALA A 64 -3.20 5.40 -7.40
CA ALA A 64 -2.96 3.98 -7.20
C ALA A 64 -4.29 3.19 -7.29
N PRO A 65 -4.30 2.02 -7.97
CA PRO A 65 -5.49 1.17 -8.08
C PRO A 65 -5.73 0.35 -6.79
N ILE A 66 -5.76 1.02 -5.63
CA ILE A 66 -5.81 0.44 -4.29
C ILE A 66 -6.99 -0.53 -4.15
N GLY A 67 -8.18 -0.15 -4.63
CA GLY A 67 -9.35 -1.02 -4.56
C GLY A 67 -9.18 -2.35 -5.28
N GLN A 68 -8.53 -2.35 -6.45
CA GLN A 68 -8.25 -3.57 -7.20
C GLN A 68 -7.20 -4.43 -6.48
N ILE A 69 -6.12 -3.79 -5.98
CA ILE A 69 -5.06 -4.44 -5.20
C ILE A 69 -5.66 -5.16 -3.99
N LEU A 70 -6.42 -4.45 -3.16
CA LEU A 70 -7.00 -4.98 -1.93
C LEU A 70 -8.00 -6.11 -2.21
N LYS A 71 -8.83 -5.99 -3.24
CA LYS A 71 -9.72 -7.09 -3.67
C LYS A 71 -8.95 -8.33 -4.11
N THR A 72 -7.79 -8.15 -4.74
CA THR A 72 -6.96 -9.25 -5.24
C THR A 72 -6.28 -10.01 -4.11
N ILE A 73 -5.73 -9.29 -3.12
CA ILE A 73 -5.03 -9.91 -1.98
C ILE A 73 -5.97 -10.32 -0.84
N LYS A 74 -7.25 -9.94 -0.89
CA LYS A 74 -8.23 -10.21 0.17
C LYS A 74 -8.19 -11.69 0.58
N ASN A 75 -7.97 -11.91 1.88
CA ASN A 75 -8.00 -13.22 2.49
C ASN A 75 -9.14 -13.29 3.53
N PRO A 76 -10.25 -14.00 3.24
CA PRO A 76 -11.38 -14.12 4.15
C PRO A 76 -11.07 -14.88 5.45
N GLU A 77 -10.10 -15.80 5.41
CA GLU A 77 -9.75 -16.64 6.56
C GLU A 77 -8.79 -15.92 7.51
N ARG A 78 -7.98 -15.00 6.98
CA ARG A 78 -7.02 -14.22 7.74
C ARG A 78 -6.96 -12.79 7.22
N PRO A 79 -7.58 -11.82 7.92
CA PRO A 79 -7.52 -10.42 7.54
C PRO A 79 -6.07 -9.93 7.42
N ILE A 80 -5.80 -9.15 6.38
CA ILE A 80 -4.50 -8.51 6.17
C ILE A 80 -4.45 -7.24 7.00
N VAL A 81 -3.33 -7.01 7.70
CA VAL A 81 -3.07 -5.75 8.38
C VAL A 81 -2.64 -4.70 7.37
N LEU A 82 -3.39 -3.62 7.26
CA LEU A 82 -3.02 -2.46 6.45
C LEU A 82 -2.17 -1.51 7.29
N SER A 83 -0.93 -1.30 6.88
CA SER A 83 0.02 -0.40 7.56
C SER A 83 0.24 0.84 6.72
N LEU A 84 -0.09 2.02 7.25
CA LEU A 84 0.16 3.28 6.55
C LEU A 84 1.67 3.57 6.49
N GLU A 85 2.23 3.74 5.29
CA GLU A 85 3.64 4.11 5.13
C GLU A 85 3.83 5.24 4.12
N VAL A 86 4.11 6.45 4.62
CA VAL A 86 4.31 7.67 3.82
C VAL A 86 5.58 8.40 4.26
N PHE A 87 6.32 8.98 3.30
CA PHE A 87 7.57 9.71 3.58
C PHE A 87 7.50 11.19 3.17
N ASN A 88 6.29 11.75 3.13
CA ASN A 88 6.05 13.10 2.62
C ASN A 88 6.55 14.17 3.62
N LYS A 89 7.51 14.99 3.19
CA LYS A 89 8.09 16.05 4.03
C LYS A 89 7.08 17.09 4.49
N THR A 90 5.98 17.29 3.75
CA THR A 90 4.91 18.19 4.17
C THR A 90 4.12 17.62 5.35
N TYR A 91 4.06 16.29 5.51
CA TYR A 91 3.41 15.65 6.66
C TYR A 91 4.32 15.71 7.89
N TYR A 92 5.65 15.66 7.72
CA TYR A 92 6.59 15.78 8.84
C TYR A 92 6.52 17.14 9.54
N ALA A 93 6.09 18.18 8.82
CA ALA A 93 5.93 19.52 9.37
C ALA A 93 4.61 19.72 10.15
N GLN A 94 3.75 18.70 10.20
CA GLN A 94 2.45 18.73 10.87
C GLN A 94 2.50 18.02 12.23
N ASP A 95 1.47 18.20 13.05
CA ASP A 95 1.31 17.44 14.28
C ASP A 95 1.19 15.93 14.00
N ALA A 96 1.94 15.12 14.73
CA ALA A 96 2.03 13.68 14.49
C ALA A 96 0.69 12.95 14.71
N LEU A 97 -0.11 13.37 15.70
CA LEU A 97 -1.41 12.77 15.96
C LEU A 97 -2.41 13.12 14.86
N GLU A 98 -2.38 14.35 14.37
CA GLU A 98 -3.24 14.76 13.24
C GLU A 98 -2.88 14.00 11.96
N VAL A 99 -1.59 13.82 11.67
CA VAL A 99 -1.11 12.98 10.55
C VAL A 99 -1.61 11.54 10.68
N ALA A 100 -1.55 10.97 11.88
CA ALA A 100 -2.00 9.60 12.14
C ALA A 100 -3.53 9.45 12.01
N LYS A 101 -4.31 10.38 12.58
CA LYS A 101 -5.78 10.41 12.46
C LYS A 101 -6.22 10.55 11.01
N MET A 102 -5.59 11.47 10.27
CA MET A 102 -5.88 11.67 8.84
C MET A 102 -5.57 10.40 8.05
N GLY A 103 -4.41 9.79 8.30
CA GLY A 103 -4.01 8.53 7.71
C GLY A 103 -5.04 7.41 7.92
N LEU A 104 -5.49 7.22 9.16
CA LEU A 104 -6.54 6.24 9.49
C LEU A 104 -7.86 6.57 8.78
N ALA A 105 -8.29 7.83 8.78
CA ALA A 105 -9.51 8.26 8.11
C ALA A 105 -9.47 7.99 6.60
N LYS A 106 -8.32 8.23 5.96
CA LYS A 106 -8.08 7.97 4.53
C LYS A 106 -8.11 6.46 4.23
N ILE A 107 -7.46 5.64 5.06
CA ILE A 107 -7.52 4.18 4.96
C ILE A 107 -8.97 3.70 5.05
N ASN A 108 -9.71 4.12 6.08
CA ASN A 108 -11.10 3.73 6.27
C ASN A 108 -11.98 4.12 5.07
N LYS A 109 -11.72 5.27 4.45
CA LYS A 109 -12.43 5.71 3.26
C LYS A 109 -12.15 4.82 2.04
N VAL A 110 -10.89 4.44 1.78
CA VAL A 110 -10.55 3.61 0.61
C VAL A 110 -10.99 2.15 0.75
N ILE A 111 -11.10 1.63 1.99
CA ILE A 111 -11.57 0.26 2.23
C ILE A 111 -13.09 0.13 2.31
N ALA A 112 -13.81 1.25 2.35
CA ALA A 112 -15.26 1.24 2.41
C ALA A 112 -15.84 0.52 1.17
N GLY A 113 -16.43 -0.66 1.39
CA GLY A 113 -17.05 -1.48 0.33
C GLY A 113 -16.12 -2.49 -0.35
N ILE A 114 -14.97 -2.81 0.24
CA ILE A 114 -14.06 -3.90 -0.19
C ILE A 114 -14.29 -5.16 0.63
#